data_AF-A0A537LQL0-F1
#
_entry.id   AF-A0A537LQL0-F1
#
_cell.length_a   1.000
_cell.length_b   1.000
_cell.length_c   1.000
_cell.angle_alpha   90.00
_cell.angle_beta   90.00
_cell.angle_gamma   90.00
#
_symmetry.space_group_name_H-M   'P 1'
#
loop_
_entity.id
_entity.type
_entity.pdbx_description
1 polymer ?
#
loop_
_entity_poly.entity_id
_entity_poly.type
_entity_poly.pdbx_seq_one_letter_code
_entity_poly.pdbx_strand_id
1 'polypeptide(L)'
;MPTYVLLFNWTEQGVRNAKDTTKRAEALRAHLATIADLRATTAILRWDQETYMPPRGTAGRAEQLGTLTRLLHELFVSSQTQALLAAAEGVLDQLDPDSDEAAL
;
A
#
# COMPACT_ATOMS: atom_id res chain seq x y z
N MET A 1 9.80 45.65 -18.79
CA MET A 1 8.78 44.74 -19.34
C MET A 1 9.18 43.28 -19.07
N PRO A 2 8.71 42.64 -17.98
CA PRO A 2 8.86 41.19 -17.79
C PRO A 2 7.48 40.54 -17.55
N THR A 3 6.79 40.12 -18.60
CA THR A 3 5.45 39.49 -18.48
C THR A 3 5.45 37.98 -18.78
N TYR A 4 6.53 37.44 -19.35
CA TYR A 4 6.58 36.04 -19.79
C TYR A 4 7.05 35.02 -18.74
N VAL A 5 7.67 35.46 -17.63
CA VAL A 5 8.20 34.56 -16.59
C VAL A 5 7.07 33.90 -15.76
N LEU A 6 5.90 34.54 -15.65
CA LEU A 6 4.78 34.03 -14.86
C LEU A 6 4.08 32.82 -15.49
N LEU A 7 4.01 32.76 -16.83
CA LEU A 7 3.34 31.66 -17.55
C LEU A 7 4.14 30.35 -17.46
N PHE A 8 5.48 30.42 -17.44
CA PHE A 8 6.34 29.24 -17.34
C PHE A 8 6.37 28.64 -15.93
N ASN A 9 6.31 29.49 -14.89
CA ASN A 9 6.30 29.03 -13.50
C ASN A 9 5.00 28.28 -13.16
N TRP A 10 3.87 28.72 -13.72
CA TRP A 10 2.55 28.12 -13.46
C TRP A 10 2.41 26.70 -14.04
N THR A 11 2.98 26.44 -15.23
CA THR A 11 2.95 25.09 -15.84
C THR A 11 3.88 24.11 -15.13
N GLU A 12 5.09 24.54 -14.73
CA GLU A 12 5.98 23.70 -13.93
C GLU A 12 5.39 23.36 -12.56
N GLN A 13 4.70 24.30 -11.92
CA GLN A 13 4.10 24.10 -10.60
C GLN A 13 2.94 23.09 -10.67
N GLY A 14 2.12 23.12 -11.72
CA GLY A 14 1.06 22.12 -11.96
C GLY A 14 1.61 20.70 -12.19
N VAL A 15 2.64 20.55 -13.04
CA VAL A 15 3.28 19.25 -13.30
C VAL A 15 3.96 18.68 -12.06
N ARG A 16 4.60 19.53 -11.25
CA ARG A 16 5.21 19.11 -9.97
C ARG A 16 4.16 18.62 -8.97
N ASN A 17 3.03 19.31 -8.87
CA ASN A 17 1.97 18.93 -7.94
C ASN A 17 1.28 17.60 -8.33
N ALA A 18 1.02 17.40 -9.63
CA ALA A 18 0.49 16.13 -10.13
C ALA A 18 1.46 14.96 -9.84
N LYS A 19 2.76 15.17 -10.09
CA LYS A 19 3.79 14.15 -9.83
C LYS A 19 3.91 13.82 -8.34
N ASP A 20 3.78 14.80 -7.45
CA ASP A 20 3.81 14.58 -6.01
C ASP A 20 2.56 13.81 -5.53
N THR A 21 1.40 14.12 -6.10
CA THR A 21 0.13 13.42 -5.83
C THR A 21 0.23 11.94 -6.17
N THR A 22 0.64 11.60 -7.40
CA THR A 22 0.81 10.19 -7.81
C THR A 22 1.82 9.47 -6.93
N LYS A 23 2.95 10.12 -6.60
CA LYS A 23 3.99 9.53 -5.76
C LYS A 23 3.49 9.14 -4.36
N ARG A 24 2.57 9.91 -3.77
CA ARG A 24 1.99 9.60 -2.45
C ARG A 24 1.08 8.37 -2.50
N ALA A 25 0.23 8.28 -3.52
CA ALA A 25 -0.61 7.10 -3.75
C ALA A 25 0.23 5.85 -4.04
N GLU A 26 1.27 5.97 -4.87
CA GLU A 26 2.22 4.88 -5.16
C GLU A 26 2.94 4.38 -3.90
N ALA A 27 3.34 5.29 -3.00
CA ALA A 27 4.00 4.91 -1.75
C ALA A 27 3.07 4.10 -0.83
N LEU A 28 1.80 4.50 -0.71
CA LEU A 28 0.79 3.73 0.01
C LEU A 28 0.56 2.37 -0.66
N ARG A 29 0.39 2.33 -1.99
CA ARG A 29 0.21 1.10 -2.77
C ARG A 29 1.36 0.12 -2.53
N ALA A 30 2.60 0.58 -2.57
CA ALA A 30 3.78 -0.26 -2.36
C ALA A 30 3.82 -0.86 -0.94
N HIS A 31 3.43 -0.08 0.07
CA HIS A 31 3.33 -0.56 1.45
C HIS A 31 2.22 -1.60 1.61
N LEU A 32 1.04 -1.34 1.06
CA LEU A 32 -0.09 -2.27 1.08
C LEU A 32 0.17 -3.55 0.28
N ALA A 33 0.94 -3.48 -0.80
CA ALA A 33 1.33 -4.66 -1.59
C ALA A 33 2.08 -5.69 -0.73
N THR A 34 3.00 -5.24 0.14
CA THR A 34 3.72 -6.14 1.06
C THR A 34 2.74 -6.83 2.02
N ILE A 35 1.75 -6.10 2.54
CA ILE A 35 0.71 -6.66 3.42
C ILE A 35 -0.18 -7.66 2.65
N ALA A 36 -0.49 -7.36 1.38
CA ALA A 36 -1.25 -8.25 0.50
C ALA A 36 -0.50 -9.56 0.22
N ASP A 37 0.81 -9.51 -0.03
CA ASP A 37 1.64 -10.70 -0.23
C ASP A 37 1.69 -11.60 1.02
N LEU A 38 1.79 -11.01 2.21
CA LEU A 38 1.71 -11.75 3.48
C LEU A 38 0.34 -12.39 3.69
N ARG A 39 -0.74 -11.69 3.34
CA ARG A 39 -2.10 -12.24 3.34
C ARG A 39 -2.24 -13.43 2.39
N ALA A 40 -1.76 -13.29 1.15
CA ALA A 40 -1.79 -14.34 0.15
C ALA A 40 -0.99 -15.58 0.58
N THR A 41 0.22 -15.37 1.12
CA THR A 41 1.06 -16.43 1.66
C THR A 41 0.36 -17.18 2.80
N THR A 42 -0.27 -16.45 3.72
CA THR A 42 -1.06 -17.03 4.81
C THR A 42 -2.22 -17.89 4.28
N ALA A 43 -2.89 -17.42 3.22
CA ALA A 43 -3.97 -18.16 2.58
C ALA A 43 -3.49 -19.47 1.94
N ILE A 44 -2.35 -19.45 1.24
CA ILE A 44 -1.74 -20.66 0.65
C ILE A 44 -1.37 -21.67 1.75
N LEU A 45 -0.75 -21.23 2.85
CA LEU A 45 -0.39 -22.11 3.95
C LEU A 45 -1.60 -22.71 4.67
N ARG A 46 -2.70 -21.96 4.79
CA ARG A 46 -3.97 -22.48 5.29
C ARG A 46 -4.56 -23.52 4.35
N TRP A 47 -4.61 -23.23 3.06
CA TRP A 47 -5.10 -24.18 2.07
C TRP A 47 -4.29 -25.48 2.09
N ASP A 48 -2.97 -25.40 2.14
CA ASP A 48 -2.11 -26.59 2.23
C ASP A 48 -2.39 -27.39 3.52
N GLN A 49 -2.67 -26.70 4.64
CA GLN A 49 -2.99 -27.33 5.92
C GLN A 49 -4.21 -28.26 5.82
N GLU A 50 -5.22 -27.82 5.06
CA GLU A 50 -6.49 -28.52 4.90
C GLU A 50 -6.47 -29.59 3.80
N THR A 51 -5.49 -29.56 2.90
CA THR A 51 -5.49 -30.40 1.70
C THR A 51 -4.36 -31.41 1.64
N TYR A 52 -3.11 -30.98 1.83
CA TYR A 52 -1.93 -31.81 1.56
C TYR A 52 -1.05 -32.03 2.79
N MET A 53 -1.16 -31.20 3.83
CA MET A 53 -0.26 -31.27 4.99
C MET A 53 -0.39 -32.61 5.73
N PRO A 54 0.72 -33.32 6.00
CA PRO A 54 0.68 -34.54 6.79
C PRO A 54 0.36 -34.24 8.27
N PRO A 55 -0.25 -35.17 9.04
CA PRO A 55 -0.71 -34.91 10.41
C PRO A 55 0.37 -34.39 11.37
N ARG A 56 1.63 -34.82 11.18
CA ARG A 56 2.77 -34.41 12.02
C ARG A 56 3.24 -32.96 11.74
N GLY A 57 2.72 -32.29 10.72
CA GLY A 57 3.06 -30.91 10.35
C GLY A 57 2.37 -29.83 11.18
N THR A 58 1.39 -30.20 12.02
CA THR A 58 0.51 -29.26 12.74
C THR A 58 1.25 -28.18 13.55
N ALA A 59 2.25 -28.57 14.35
CA ALA A 59 2.98 -27.62 15.20
C ALA A 59 3.76 -26.58 14.38
N GLY A 60 4.53 -27.03 13.38
CA GLY A 60 5.29 -26.14 12.51
C GLY A 60 4.39 -25.22 11.68
N ARG A 61 3.24 -25.72 11.20
CA ARG A 61 2.26 -24.89 10.50
C ARG A 61 1.63 -23.82 11.40
N ALA A 62 1.30 -24.18 12.64
CA ALA A 62 0.77 -23.23 13.61
C ALA A 62 1.76 -22.08 13.88
N GLU A 63 3.05 -22.40 14.04
CA GLU A 63 4.10 -21.39 14.22
C GLU A 63 4.25 -20.47 13.00
N GLN A 64 4.25 -21.03 11.78
CA GLN A 64 4.31 -20.26 10.54
C GLN A 64 3.13 -19.29 10.42
N LEU A 65 1.90 -19.79 10.61
CA LEU A 65 0.68 -18.97 10.54
C LEU A 65 0.64 -17.91 11.63
N GLY A 66 1.06 -18.24 12.86
CA GLY A 66 1.15 -17.28 13.97
C GLY A 66 2.14 -16.16 13.68
N THR A 67 3.32 -16.50 13.16
CA THR A 67 4.35 -15.52 12.78
C THR A 67 3.85 -14.58 11.69
N LEU A 68 3.31 -15.12 10.60
CA LEU A 68 2.83 -14.31 9.48
C LEU A 68 1.64 -13.42 9.89
N THR A 69 0.69 -13.95 10.66
CA THR A 69 -0.48 -13.18 11.11
C THR A 69 -0.06 -12.05 12.02
N ARG A 70 0.91 -12.27 12.93
CA ARG A 70 1.46 -11.23 13.79
C ARG A 70 2.13 -10.12 12.97
N LEU A 71 3.03 -10.47 12.05
CA LEU A 71 3.73 -9.49 11.21
C LEU A 71 2.77 -8.68 10.33
N LEU A 72 1.81 -9.35 9.70
CA LEU A 72 0.75 -8.72 8.93
C LEU A 72 -0.02 -7.71 9.78
N HIS A 73 -0.42 -8.10 10.99
CA HIS A 73 -1.14 -7.21 11.90
C HIS A 73 -0.28 -6.00 12.28
N GLU A 74 0.94 -6.23 12.77
CA GLU A 74 1.89 -5.18 13.15
C GLU A 74 2.14 -4.18 12.03
N LEU A 75 2.36 -4.66 10.80
CA LEU A 75 2.53 -3.80 9.62
C LEU A 75 1.26 -3.00 9.34
N PHE A 76 0.09 -3.65 9.33
CA PHE A 76 -1.17 -3.00 8.99
C PHE A 76 -1.54 -1.90 10.00
N VAL A 77 -1.32 -2.11 11.30
CA VAL A 77 -1.62 -1.11 12.34
C VAL A 77 -0.43 -0.21 12.70
N SER A 78 0.65 -0.24 11.91
CA SER A 78 1.84 0.56 12.16
C SER A 78 1.60 2.06 11.99
N SER A 79 2.40 2.87 12.69
CA SER A 79 2.44 4.33 12.47
C SER A 79 2.83 4.70 11.05
N GLN A 80 3.59 3.85 10.36
CA GLN A 80 3.92 4.01 8.95
C GLN A 80 2.66 3.91 8.07
N THR A 81 1.80 2.91 8.29
CA THR A 81 0.52 2.81 7.57
C THR A 81 -0.33 4.04 7.79
N GLN A 82 -0.46 4.51 9.03
CA GLN A 82 -1.19 5.73 9.35
C GLN A 82 -0.61 6.95 8.61
N ALA A 83 0.71 7.12 8.59
CA ALA A 83 1.36 8.25 7.92
C ALA A 83 1.16 8.22 6.40
N LEU A 84 1.23 7.03 5.79
CA LEU A 84 1.01 6.87 4.35
C LEU A 84 -0.46 7.12 3.97
N LEU A 85 -1.42 6.65 4.79
CA LEU A 85 -2.84 6.96 4.60
C LEU A 85 -3.10 8.46 4.67
N ALA A 86 -2.61 9.14 5.73
CA ALA A 86 -2.77 10.58 5.86
C ALA A 86 -2.14 11.37 4.69
N ALA A 87 -1.00 10.90 4.17
CA ALA A 87 -0.36 11.51 3.02
C ALA A 87 -1.17 11.34 1.73
N ALA A 88 -1.80 10.17 1.53
CA ALA A 88 -2.67 9.89 0.39
C ALA A 88 -4.02 10.61 0.48
N GLU A 89 -4.65 10.66 1.65
CA GLU A 89 -5.88 11.43 1.91
C GLU A 89 -5.71 12.91 1.54
N GLY A 90 -4.55 13.50 1.86
CA GLY A 90 -4.26 14.91 1.55
C GLY A 90 -4.20 15.24 0.05
N VAL A 91 -4.28 14.26 -0.85
CA VAL A 91 -4.30 14.46 -2.30
C VAL A 91 -5.50 13.81 -2.98
N LEU A 92 -6.46 13.25 -2.21
CA LEU A 92 -7.60 12.50 -2.76
C LEU A 92 -8.47 13.35 -3.69
N ASP A 93 -8.75 14.60 -3.33
CA ASP A 93 -9.54 15.55 -4.14
C ASP A 93 -8.88 15.92 -5.48
N GLN A 94 -7.60 15.57 -5.67
CA GLN A 94 -6.83 15.85 -6.88
C GLN A 94 -6.72 14.64 -7.80
N LEU A 95 -7.21 13.47 -7.37
CA LEU A 95 -7.25 12.25 -8.16
C LEU A 95 -8.56 12.15 -8.95
N ASP A 96 -8.51 11.44 -10.07
CA ASP A 96 -9.71 11.03 -10.78
C ASP A 96 -10.46 10.00 -9.91
N PRO A 97 -11.73 10.24 -9.55
CA PRO A 97 -12.52 9.31 -8.72
C PRO A 97 -12.60 7.89 -9.28
N ASP A 98 -12.47 7.71 -10.59
CA ASP A 98 -12.52 6.40 -11.25
C ASP A 98 -11.12 5.75 -11.42
N SER A 99 -10.06 6.38 -10.89
CA SER A 99 -8.69 5.83 -10.97
C SER A 99 -8.40 4.77 -9.91
N ASP A 100 -7.51 3.84 -10.24
CA ASP A 100 -7.01 2.83 -9.30
C ASP A 100 -6.31 3.47 -8.09
N GLU A 101 -5.76 4.67 -8.21
CA GLU A 101 -5.10 5.41 -7.13
C GLU A 101 -6.12 5.97 -6.13
N ALA A 102 -7.29 6.40 -6.59
CA ALA A 102 -8.37 6.89 -5.72
C ALA A 102 -9.10 5.76 -4.99
N ALA A 103 -9.04 4.53 -5.53
CA ALA A 103 -9.73 3.35 -5.00
C ALA A 103 -8.89 2.47 -4.06
N LEU A 104 -7.64 2.87 -3.76
CA LEU A 104 -6.72 2.19 -2.84
C LEU A 104 -7.24 2.13 -1.40
#